data_AF-A0A2E8RD47-F1
#
_entry.id   AF-A0A2E8RD47-F1
#
_cell.length_a   1.000
_cell.length_b   1.000
_cell.length_c   1.000
_cell.angle_alpha   90.00
_cell.angle_beta   90.00
_cell.angle_gamma   90.00
#
_symmetry.space_group_name_H-M   'P 1'
#
loop_
_entity.id
_entity.type
_entity.pdbx_description
1 polymer ?
#
loop_
_entity_poly.entity_id
_entity_poly.type
_entity_poly.pdbx_seq_one_letter_code
_entity_poly.pdbx_strand_id
1 'polypeptide(L)'
;MMIALLLVLMAGSVGVSADGSDPLDPSDGGADWDGDGLTNAEETAQGTDPTNPDTDNDGLPDGWEVAYGLNPNSASDANADPDGDGLTNSQEYASG
;
A
#
# COMPACT_ATOMS: atom_id res chain seq x y z
N MET A 1 48.55 -32.66 0.04
CA MET A 1 47.69 -31.88 -0.88
C MET A 1 46.53 -32.76 -1.30
N MET A 2 45.36 -32.61 -0.66
CA MET A 2 44.04 -32.72 -1.30
C MET A 2 42.99 -32.43 -0.23
N ILE A 3 42.37 -31.26 -0.38
CA ILE A 3 41.29 -30.71 0.41
C ILE A 3 40.02 -31.46 0.00
N ALA A 4 39.37 -32.15 0.92
CA ALA A 4 38.02 -32.66 0.74
C ALA A 4 37.14 -32.05 1.83
N LEU A 5 36.67 -30.83 1.56
CA LEU A 5 35.64 -30.17 2.35
C LEU A 5 34.29 -30.57 1.75
N LEU A 6 33.61 -31.51 2.40
CA LEU A 6 32.28 -31.98 2.05
C LEU A 6 31.36 -31.80 3.27
N LEU A 7 30.53 -30.76 3.26
CA LEU A 7 29.24 -30.52 3.97
C LEU A 7 28.98 -28.99 3.91
N VAL A 8 27.86 -28.40 3.52
CA VAL A 8 26.43 -28.76 3.46
C VAL A 8 25.79 -27.97 2.31
N LEU A 9 24.97 -28.65 1.50
CA LEU A 9 23.97 -28.06 0.59
C LEU A 9 22.88 -27.39 1.44
N MET A 10 22.50 -26.13 1.18
CA MET A 10 21.11 -25.64 1.25
C MET A 10 21.06 -24.20 0.72
N ALA A 11 20.14 -23.97 -0.21
CA ALA A 11 19.83 -22.67 -0.79
C ALA A 11 19.61 -21.62 0.30
N GLY A 12 20.42 -20.56 0.30
CA GLY A 12 20.03 -19.31 0.93
C GLY A 12 18.94 -18.72 0.04
N SER A 13 17.69 -18.92 0.42
CA SER A 13 16.55 -18.17 -0.06
C SER A 13 16.95 -16.70 -0.19
N VAL A 14 16.98 -16.19 -1.43
CA VAL A 14 16.75 -14.76 -1.65
C VAL A 14 15.48 -14.45 -0.88
N GLY A 15 15.60 -13.58 0.12
CA GLY A 15 14.56 -13.38 1.12
C GLY A 15 13.35 -12.75 0.45
N VAL A 16 12.45 -13.58 -0.05
CA VAL A 16 11.04 -13.20 -0.19
C VAL A 16 10.60 -12.81 1.21
N SER A 17 10.27 -11.53 1.37
CA SER A 17 9.62 -11.02 2.56
C SER A 17 8.31 -11.78 2.80
N ALA A 18 7.82 -11.83 4.03
CA ALA A 18 6.63 -12.62 4.37
C ALA A 18 5.35 -12.17 3.63
N ASP A 19 5.37 -10.98 3.04
CA ASP A 19 4.34 -10.38 2.19
C ASP A 19 4.45 -10.77 0.70
N GLY A 20 5.47 -11.55 0.31
CA GLY A 20 5.69 -11.96 -1.09
C GLY A 20 6.50 -10.96 -1.91
N SER A 21 6.94 -9.86 -1.31
CA SER A 21 7.82 -8.88 -1.95
C SER A 21 9.24 -9.42 -2.08
N ASP A 22 9.82 -9.28 -3.27
CA ASP A 22 11.24 -9.45 -3.51
C ASP A 22 11.84 -8.05 -3.78
N PRO A 23 12.68 -7.50 -2.87
CA PRO A 23 13.28 -6.18 -3.06
C PRO A 23 14.21 -6.09 -4.30
N LEU A 24 14.44 -7.19 -5.01
CA LEU A 24 15.14 -7.24 -6.30
C LEU A 24 14.20 -7.50 -7.51
N ASP A 25 12.90 -7.69 -7.28
CA ASP A 25 11.89 -7.82 -8.32
C ASP A 25 11.27 -6.44 -8.63
N PRO A 26 11.54 -5.86 -9.81
CA PRO A 26 10.94 -4.60 -10.22
C PRO A 26 9.40 -4.69 -10.41
N SER A 27 8.81 -5.88 -10.35
CA SER A 27 7.36 -6.10 -10.47
C SER A 27 6.60 -5.83 -9.17
N ASP A 28 7.28 -5.73 -8.03
CA ASP A 28 6.68 -5.44 -6.72
C ASP A 28 5.97 -4.09 -6.67
N GLY A 29 6.43 -3.12 -7.46
CA GLY A 29 5.76 -1.83 -7.58
C GLY A 29 4.39 -1.90 -8.25
N GLY A 30 4.09 -2.98 -8.99
CA GLY A 30 2.77 -3.20 -9.60
C GLY A 30 1.84 -4.09 -8.78
N ALA A 31 2.28 -4.57 -7.61
CA ALA A 31 1.39 -5.22 -6.66
C ALA A 31 0.61 -4.16 -5.86
N ASP A 32 -0.47 -4.60 -5.23
CA ASP A 32 -1.35 -3.84 -4.35
C ASP A 32 -1.49 -4.72 -3.10
N TRP A 33 -0.66 -4.48 -2.09
CA TRP A 33 -0.52 -5.45 -0.97
C TRP A 33 -1.64 -5.35 0.05
N ASP A 34 -2.24 -4.18 0.24
CA ASP A 34 -3.35 -3.97 1.16
C ASP A 34 -4.72 -4.01 0.49
N GLY A 35 -4.78 -3.97 -0.84
CA GLY A 35 -5.98 -4.18 -1.63
C GLY A 35 -6.89 -2.96 -1.67
N ASP A 36 -6.34 -1.75 -1.52
CA ASP A 36 -7.10 -0.51 -1.46
C ASP A 36 -7.39 0.11 -2.85
N GLY A 37 -6.72 -0.42 -3.88
CA GLY A 37 -6.85 0.01 -5.28
C GLY A 37 -5.70 0.84 -5.83
N LEU A 38 -4.67 1.16 -5.02
CA LEU A 38 -3.40 1.68 -5.48
C LEU A 38 -2.36 0.58 -5.56
N THR A 39 -1.48 0.66 -6.57
CA THR A 39 -0.28 -0.17 -6.55
C THR A 39 0.76 0.40 -5.59
N ASN A 40 1.62 -0.45 -5.04
CA ASN A 40 2.71 -0.06 -4.13
C ASN A 40 3.59 1.08 -4.70
N ALA A 41 3.77 1.13 -6.03
CA ALA A 41 4.47 2.23 -6.69
C ALA A 41 3.66 3.54 -6.74
N GLU A 42 2.35 3.46 -6.95
CA GLU A 42 1.44 4.61 -6.84
C GLU A 42 1.40 5.13 -5.41
N GLU A 43 1.32 4.26 -4.42
CA GLU A 43 1.34 4.62 -3.01
C GLU A 43 2.65 5.30 -2.61
N THR A 44 3.78 4.72 -3.03
CA THR A 44 5.10 5.35 -2.85
C THR A 44 5.15 6.75 -3.50
N ALA A 45 4.45 6.97 -4.62
CA ALA A 45 4.40 8.26 -5.29
C ALA A 45 3.45 9.26 -4.61
N GLN A 46 2.36 8.78 -3.99
CA GLN A 46 1.43 9.59 -3.19
C GLN A 46 1.94 9.83 -1.76
N GLY A 47 2.92 9.05 -1.31
CA GLY A 47 3.47 9.12 0.04
C GLY A 47 2.65 8.34 1.08
N THR A 48 1.83 7.38 0.64
CA THR A 48 1.04 6.48 1.48
C THR A 48 1.82 5.22 1.85
N ASP A 49 1.31 4.42 2.79
CA ASP A 49 1.95 3.18 3.26
C ASP A 49 1.46 1.97 2.46
N PRO A 50 2.33 1.31 1.65
CA PRO A 50 1.97 0.19 0.78
C PRO A 50 1.42 -1.07 1.44
N THR A 51 1.26 -1.06 2.76
CA THR A 51 0.78 -2.19 3.55
C THR A 51 -0.39 -1.81 4.44
N ASN A 52 -0.89 -0.59 4.33
CA ASN A 52 -1.94 -0.04 5.14
C ASN A 52 -2.95 0.72 4.26
N PRO A 53 -4.16 0.19 4.08
CA PRO A 53 -5.10 0.70 3.08
C PRO A 53 -5.71 2.07 3.42
N ASP A 54 -5.33 2.68 4.55
CA ASP A 54 -5.86 3.94 5.11
C ASP A 54 -4.71 4.58 5.92
N THR A 55 -3.87 5.36 5.24
CA THR A 55 -2.59 5.89 5.75
C THR A 55 -2.77 6.86 6.90
N ASP A 56 -3.81 7.69 6.88
CA ASP A 56 -4.02 8.72 7.89
C ASP A 56 -5.03 8.33 8.99
N ASN A 57 -5.64 7.15 8.85
CA ASN A 57 -6.53 6.50 9.80
C ASN A 57 -7.84 7.26 10.05
N ASP A 58 -8.43 7.84 9.00
CA ASP A 58 -9.73 8.52 9.07
C ASP A 58 -10.93 7.65 8.64
N GLY A 59 -10.65 6.46 8.13
CA GLY A 59 -11.64 5.47 7.69
C GLY A 59 -11.97 5.52 6.20
N LEU A 60 -11.31 6.37 5.42
CA LEU A 60 -11.31 6.34 3.96
C LEU A 60 -10.07 5.56 3.45
N PRO A 61 -10.22 4.70 2.43
CA PRO A 61 -9.05 4.06 1.83
C PRO A 61 -8.24 5.02 0.96
N ASP A 62 -6.91 4.90 0.95
CA ASP A 62 -6.03 5.83 0.23
C ASP A 62 -6.38 5.86 -1.28
N GLY A 63 -6.64 4.69 -1.86
CA GLY A 63 -7.07 4.55 -3.25
C GLY A 63 -8.42 5.18 -3.55
N TRP A 64 -9.35 5.18 -2.61
CA TRP A 64 -10.61 5.90 -2.75
C TRP A 64 -10.38 7.41 -2.72
N GLU A 65 -9.60 7.89 -1.75
CA GLU A 65 -9.28 9.32 -1.63
C GLU A 65 -8.60 9.86 -2.88
N VAL A 66 -7.60 9.15 -3.41
CA VAL A 66 -6.90 9.53 -4.65
C VAL A 66 -7.87 9.55 -5.84
N ALA A 67 -8.78 8.59 -5.95
CA ALA A 67 -9.76 8.53 -7.04
C ALA A 67 -10.75 9.71 -7.03
N TYR A 68 -11.07 10.24 -5.84
CA TYR A 68 -11.98 11.37 -5.65
C TYR A 68 -11.26 12.72 -5.47
N GLY A 69 -9.92 12.74 -5.55
CA GLY A 69 -9.11 13.96 -5.47
C GLY A 69 -8.98 14.53 -4.05
N LEU A 70 -9.13 13.68 -3.05
CA LEU A 70 -8.86 13.95 -1.64
C LEU A 70 -7.38 13.69 -1.31
N ASN A 71 -6.99 13.88 -0.05
CA ASN A 71 -5.61 13.76 0.37
C ASN A 71 -5.43 12.62 1.40
N PRO A 72 -4.86 11.47 0.99
CA PRO A 72 -4.71 10.26 1.84
C PRO A 72 -3.71 10.38 2.99
N ASN A 73 -3.27 11.60 3.28
CA ASN A 73 -2.35 11.91 4.37
C ASN A 73 -2.96 12.96 5.31
N SER A 74 -4.27 13.20 5.24
CA SER A 74 -4.97 14.31 5.87
C SER A 74 -6.37 13.95 6.38
N ALA A 75 -6.40 13.21 7.50
CA ALA A 75 -7.60 12.73 8.20
C ALA A 75 -8.75 13.73 8.48
N SER A 76 -8.48 15.03 8.31
CA SER A 76 -9.50 16.07 8.40
C SER A 76 -10.46 16.11 7.21
N ASP A 77 -10.07 15.60 6.04
CA ASP A 77 -10.91 15.65 4.84
C ASP A 77 -12.00 14.57 4.82
N ALA A 78 -11.91 13.45 5.55
CA ALA A 78 -13.07 12.57 5.77
C ALA A 78 -14.32 13.29 6.29
N ASN A 79 -14.14 14.40 7.02
CA ASN A 79 -15.23 15.20 7.58
C ASN A 79 -15.56 16.45 6.75
N ALA A 80 -14.87 16.67 5.62
CA ALA A 80 -15.15 17.77 4.71
C ALA A 80 -16.37 17.46 3.84
N ASP A 81 -16.99 18.52 3.33
CA ASP A 81 -18.09 18.53 2.35
C ASP A 81 -17.69 19.50 1.23
N PRO A 82 -16.84 19.07 0.28
CA PRO A 82 -16.26 19.97 -0.73
C PRO A 82 -17.27 20.46 -1.77
N ASP A 83 -18.33 19.68 -2.04
CA ASP A 83 -19.32 19.99 -3.06
C ASP A 83 -20.61 20.64 -2.49
N GLY A 84 -20.76 20.63 -1.16
CA GLY A 84 -21.77 21.37 -0.42
C GLY A 84 -23.16 20.74 -0.49
N ASP A 85 -23.24 19.42 -0.70
CA ASP A 85 -24.51 18.69 -0.80
C ASP A 85 -25.07 18.27 0.58
N GLY A 86 -24.26 18.44 1.63
CA GLY A 86 -24.60 18.14 3.01
C GLY A 86 -24.17 16.76 3.50
N LEU A 87 -23.45 15.98 2.68
CA LEU A 87 -22.76 14.76 3.09
C LEU A 87 -21.26 15.01 3.24
N THR A 88 -20.64 14.38 4.23
CA THR A 88 -19.18 14.38 4.35
C THR A 88 -18.56 13.32 3.45
N ASN A 89 -17.30 13.46 3.07
CA ASN A 89 -16.57 12.46 2.28
C ASN A 89 -16.70 11.03 2.87
N SER A 90 -16.59 10.89 4.20
CA SER A 90 -16.84 9.61 4.91
C SER A 90 -18.27 9.07 4.77
N GLN A 91 -19.27 9.96 4.72
CA GLN A 91 -20.66 9.57 4.49
C GLN A 91 -20.91 9.20 3.04
N GLU A 92 -20.25 9.87 2.10
CA GLU A 92 -20.28 9.52 0.68
C GLU A 92 -19.66 8.14 0.44
N TYR A 93 -18.48 7.89 1.00
CA TYR A 93 -17.85 6.56 0.95
C TYR A 93 -18.75 5.46 1.53
N ALA A 94 -19.43 5.74 2.64
CA ALA A 94 -20.40 4.82 3.23
C ALA A 94 -21.69 4.65 2.39
N SER A 95 -21.96 5.56 1.45
CA SER A 95 -23.18 5.60 0.64
C SER A 95 -23.00 5.10 -0.80
N GLY A 96 -21.77 5.04 -1.35
CA GLY A 96 -21.49 4.36 -2.64
C GLY A 96 -20.27 4.83 -3.40
#